data_AF-A0A1J5FME1-F1
#
_entry.id   AF-A0A1J5FME1-F1
#
_cell.length_a   1.000
_cell.length_b   1.000
_cell.length_c   1.000
_cell.angle_alpha   90.00
_cell.angle_beta   90.00
_cell.angle_gamma   90.00
#
_symmetry.space_group_name_H-M   'P 1'
#
loop_
_entity.id
_entity.type
_entity.pdbx_description
1 polymer ?
#
loop_
_entity_poly.entity_id
_entity_poly.type
_entity_poly.pdbx_seq_one_letter_code
_entity_poly.pdbx_strand_id
1 'polypeptide(L)' 'MIKITLLILIALSFSACVNRHGISAKYYSECEEYYDLQGYYHKNCGDDDIVTYKEMGKATDKVVDAWTGKKKEKPKGNVW' A
#
# COMPACT_ATOMS: atom_id res chain seq x y z
N MET A 1 5.25 26.66 30.60
CA MET A 1 5.54 25.34 30.00
C MET A 1 4.37 24.80 29.16
N ILE A 2 3.11 24.90 29.62
CA ILE A 2 1.88 24.49 28.90
C ILE A 2 1.77 24.97 27.44
N LYS A 3 2.25 26.18 27.12
CA LYS A 3 2.15 26.75 25.75
C LYS A 3 2.89 25.94 24.68
N ILE A 4 4.05 25.38 24.99
CA ILE A 4 4.85 24.60 24.03
C ILE A 4 4.23 23.20 23.87
N THR A 5 3.79 22.59 24.96
CA THR A 5 3.12 21.29 24.95
C THR A 5 1.84 21.32 24.11
N LEU A 6 1.05 22.40 24.20
CA LEU A 6 -0.16 22.57 23.39
C LEU A 6 0.15 22.69 21.89
N LEU A 7 1.21 23.43 21.52
CA LEU A 7 1.65 23.57 20.13
C LEU A 7 2.12 22.25 19.53
N ILE A 8 2.83 21.43 20.31
CA ILE A 8 3.27 20.10 19.88
C ILE A 8 2.06 19.18 19.69
N LEU A 9 1.09 19.22 20.61
CA LEU A 9 -0.13 18.41 20.51
C LEU A 9 -0.94 18.77 19.26
N ILE A 10 -1.05 20.06 18.95
CA ILE A 10 -1.74 20.56 17.76
C ILE A 10 -1.01 20.09 16.48
N ALA A 11 0.31 20.22 16.43
CA ALA A 11 1.11 19.75 15.28
C ALA A 11 0.96 18.24 15.04
N LEU A 12 0.93 17.44 16.12
CA LEU A 12 0.71 15.99 16.04
C LEU A 12 -0.71 15.65 15.58
N SER A 13 -1.74 16.35 16.05
CA SER A 13 -3.12 16.15 15.60
C SER A 13 -3.31 16.45 14.11
N PHE A 14 -2.60 17.44 13.56
CA PHE A 14 -2.64 17.73 12.12
C PHE A 14 -1.77 16.79 11.28
N SER A 15 -0.78 16.11 11.87
CA SER A 15 -0.02 15.06 11.17
C SER A 15 -0.87 13.83 10.81
N ALA A 16 -1.94 13.57 11.58
CA ALA A 16 -2.88 12.48 11.32
C ALA A 16 -3.88 12.78 10.19
N CYS A 17 -4.00 14.04 9.74
CA CYS A 17 -4.79 14.42 8.57
C CYS A 17 -4.02 14.24 7.24
N VAL A 18 -2.76 13.80 7.30
CA VAL A 18 -1.93 13.59 6.11
C VAL A 18 -1.75 12.10 5.92
N ASN A 19 -2.73 11.47 5.25
CA ASN A 19 -2.62 10.07 4.84
C ASN A 19 -2.17 9.96 3.38
N ARG A 20 -1.82 8.74 2.96
CA ARG A 20 -1.22 8.39 1.68
C ARG A 20 -2.09 8.77 0.45
N HIS A 21 -3.40 8.98 0.63
CA HIS A 21 -4.35 9.50 -0.38
C HIS A 21 -4.77 10.98 -0.20
N GLY A 22 -4.12 11.75 0.69
CA GLY A 22 -4.55 13.11 1.03
C GLY A 22 -5.88 13.16 1.79
N ILE A 23 -6.49 14.36 1.89
CA ILE A 23 -7.84 14.59 2.44
C ILE A 23 -8.86 13.91 1.52
N SER A 24 -8.96 12.58 1.58
CA SER A 24 -9.86 11.78 0.76
C SER A 24 -10.49 10.71 1.65
N ALA A 25 -11.81 10.55 1.54
CA ALA A 25 -12.56 9.51 2.25
C ALA A 25 -12.40 8.12 1.60
N LYS A 26 -11.61 8.00 0.52
CA LYS A 26 -11.34 6.73 -0.15
C LYS A 26 -10.22 6.00 0.58
N TYR A 27 -10.59 4.88 1.20
CA TYR A 27 -9.71 4.04 2.01
C TYR A 27 -8.90 3.03 1.17
N TYR A 28 -9.25 2.86 -0.10
CA TYR A 28 -8.61 1.96 -1.06
C TYR A 28 -8.44 2.69 -2.39
N SER A 29 -7.30 2.50 -3.08
CA SER A 29 -7.14 2.90 -4.49
C SER A 29 -8.27 2.31 -5.33
N GLU A 30 -8.87 3.14 -6.18
CA GLU A 30 -9.84 2.65 -7.17
C GLU A 30 -9.10 1.78 -8.19
N CYS A 31 -9.59 0.56 -8.39
CA CYS A 31 -9.07 -0.34 -9.41
C CYS A 31 -9.99 -0.29 -10.63
N GLU A 32 -9.41 -0.02 -11.78
CA GLU A 32 -10.09 -0.18 -13.06
C GLU A 32 -10.03 -1.65 -13.46
N GLU A 33 -11.20 -2.25 -13.65
CA GLU A 33 -11.36 -3.63 -14.09
C GLU A 33 -11.96 -3.62 -15.50
N TYR A 34 -11.28 -4.24 -16.46
CA TYR A 34 -11.74 -4.30 -17.85
C TYR A 34 -11.29 -5.58 -18.54
N TYR A 35 -11.97 -5.92 -19.64
CA TYR A 35 -11.55 -6.98 -20.56
C TYR A 35 -10.92 -6.35 -21.80
N ASP A 36 -9.80 -6.89 -22.26
CA ASP A 36 -9.21 -6.44 -23.52
C ASP A 36 -9.97 -6.99 -24.74
N LEU A 37 -9.58 -6.56 -25.94
CA LEU A 37 -10.18 -7.01 -27.20
C LEU A 37 -10.04 -8.52 -27.44
N GLN A 38 -9.12 -9.20 -26.74
CA GLN A 38 -8.92 -10.64 -26.80
C GLN A 38 -9.73 -11.38 -25.72
N GLY A 39 -10.44 -10.65 -24.85
CA GLY A 39 -11.25 -11.21 -23.77
C GLY A 39 -10.47 -11.54 -22.50
N TYR A 40 -9.22 -11.08 -22.35
CA TYR A 40 -8.47 -11.27 -21.11
C TYR A 40 -8.86 -10.23 -20.05
N TYR A 41 -9.02 -10.68 -18.81
CA TYR A 41 -9.31 -9.83 -17.65
C TYR A 41 -8.06 -9.08 -17.20
N HIS A 42 -8.19 -7.75 -17.06
CA HIS A 42 -7.18 -6.87 -16.52
C HIS A 42 -7.73 -6.12 -15.31
N LYS A 43 -6.91 -6.00 -14.27
CA LYS A 43 -7.19 -5.22 -13.07
C LYS A 43 -6.03 -4.27 -12.80
N ASN A 44 -6.26 -3.00 -13.12
CA ASN A 44 -5.29 -1.93 -12.91
C ASN A 44 -5.71 -1.14 -11.67
N CYS A 45 -5.04 -1.38 -10.56
CA CYS A 45 -5.18 -0.55 -9.37
C CYS A 45 -4.22 0.63 -9.47
N GLY A 46 -4.70 1.83 -9.12
CA GLY A 46 -3.85 3.02 -9.09
C GLY A 46 -2.63 2.82 -8.18
N ASP A 47 -1.48 3.34 -8.61
CA ASP A 47 -0.23 3.39 -7.82
C ASP A 47 -0.19 4.62 -6.89
N ASP A 48 -1.35 5.22 -6.62
CA ASP A 48 -1.50 6.42 -5.80
C ASP A 48 -1.39 6.15 -4.29
N ASP A 49 -1.43 4.87 -3.90
CA ASP A 49 -1.05 4.41 -2.58
C ASP A 49 0.43 4.73 -2.29
N ILE A 50 0.75 5.54 -1.28
CA ILE A 50 2.17 5.74 -0.95
C ILE A 50 2.83 4.38 -0.55
N VAL A 51 2.08 3.39 0.02
CA VAL A 51 2.54 1.97 0.14
C VAL A 51 1.53 1.10 -0.61
N THR A 52 1.96 0.47 -1.71
CA THR A 52 1.12 -0.55 -2.37
C THR A 52 1.23 -1.92 -1.68
N TYR A 53 0.18 -2.74 -1.73
CA TYR A 53 0.23 -4.14 -1.26
C TYR A 53 1.39 -4.94 -1.89
N LYS A 54 1.74 -4.62 -3.13
CA LYS A 54 2.85 -5.23 -3.88
C LYS A 54 4.20 -4.86 -3.25
N GLU A 55 4.38 -3.62 -2.82
CA GLU A 55 5.58 -3.19 -2.10
C GLU A 55 5.67 -3.81 -0.72
N MET A 56 4.56 -3.92 0.02
CA MET A 56 4.53 -4.64 1.31
C MET A 56 4.91 -6.11 1.14
N GLY A 57 4.37 -6.77 0.12
CA GLY A 57 4.73 -8.15 -0.21
C GLY A 57 6.22 -8.29 -0.49
N LYS A 58 6.79 -7.42 -1.33
CA LYS A 58 8.23 -7.42 -1.63
C LYS A 58 9.11 -7.12 -0.41
N ALA A 59 8.69 -6.19 0.44
CA ALA A 59 9.43 -5.85 1.66
C ALA A 59 9.40 -7.02 2.65
N THR A 60 8.23 -7.66 2.80
CA THR A 60 8.05 -8.84 3.64
C THR A 60 8.89 -10.02 3.12
N ASP A 61 8.86 -10.28 1.81
CA ASP A 61 9.68 -11.33 1.19
C ASP A 61 11.18 -11.10 1.45
N LYS A 62 11.67 -9.86 1.30
CA LYS A 62 13.07 -9.51 1.60
C LYS A 62 13.44 -9.75 3.06
N VAL A 63 12.56 -9.37 3.99
CA VAL A 63 12.79 -9.57 5.43
C VAL A 63 12.80 -11.07 5.74
N VAL A 64 11.85 -11.83 5.20
CA VAL A 64 11.77 -13.28 5.38
C VAL A 64 13.00 -13.97 4.79
N ASP A 65 13.44 -13.60 3.59
CA ASP A 65 14.63 -14.15 2.94
C ASP A 65 15.90 -13.87 3.76
N ALA A 66 16.04 -12.65 4.30
CA ALA A 66 17.16 -12.27 5.16
C ALA A 66 17.20 -13.06 6.49
N TRP A 67 16.03 -13.42 7.03
CA TRP A 67 15.91 -14.15 8.29
C TRP A 67 15.99 -15.67 8.14
N THR A 68 15.52 -16.21 7.01
CA THR A 68 15.42 -17.68 6.81
C THR A 68 16.49 -18.23 5.88
N GLY A 69 17.22 -17.38 5.15
CA GLY A 69 18.25 -17.78 4.18
C GLY A 69 17.71 -18.57 2.98
N LYS A 70 16.39 -18.72 2.88
CA LYS A 70 15.70 -19.44 1.80
C LYS A 70 14.79 -18.48 1.05
N LYS A 71 15.03 -18.30 -0.25
CA LYS A 71 14.09 -17.63 -1.13
C LYS A 71 12.78 -18.42 -1.15
N LYS A 72 11.68 -17.82 -0.69
CA LYS A 72 10.36 -18.43 -0.88
C LYS A 72 10.07 -18.56 -2.38
N GLU A 73 9.89 -19.80 -2.85
CA GLU A 73 9.33 -20.02 -4.19
C GLU A 73 7.93 -19.41 -4.23
N LYS A 74 7.71 -18.46 -5.16
CA LYS A 74 6.37 -17.89 -5.35
C LYS A 74 5.45 -19.02 -5.80
N PRO A 75 4.24 -19.13 -5.21
CA PRO A 75 3.27 -20.12 -5.67
C PRO A 75 3.02 -19.89 -7.16
N LYS A 76 3.16 -20.95 -7.96
CA LYS A 76 2.80 -20.91 -9.39
C LYS A 76 1.32 -20.60 -9.46
N GLY A 77 0.97 -19.46 -10.06
CA GLY A 77 -0.42 -19.06 -10.24
C GLY A 77 -1.19 -20.17 -10.96
N ASN A 78 -2.41 -20.44 -10.49
CA ASN A 78 -3.27 -21.46 -11.06
C ASN A 78 -3.58 -21.06 -12.51
N VAL A 79 -3.17 -21.91 -13.46
CA VAL A 79 -3.61 -21.80 -14.85
C VAL A 79 -4.98 -22.47 -14.91
N TRP A 80 -6.04 -21.68 -15.04
CA TRP A 80 -7.35 -22.14 -15.48
C TRP A 80 -7.57 -21.61 -16.89
#